data_AF-A0A9X2MEC4-F1
#
_entry.id   AF-A0A9X2MEC4-F1
#
_cell.length_a   1.000
_cell.length_b   1.000
_cell.length_c   1.000
_cell.angle_alpha   90.00
_cell.angle_beta   90.00
_cell.angle_gamma   90.00
#
_symmetry.space_group_name_H-M   'P 1'
#
loop_
_entity.id
_entity.type
_entity.pdbx_description
1 polymer ?
#
loop_
_entity_poly.entity_id
_entity_poly.type
_entity_poly.pdbx_seq_one_letter_code
_entity_poly.pdbx_strand_id
1 'polypeptide(L)'
;MVSTYVSKGLCHKEILFAAEHLNFHVHPNLLQMMAWKTGIETDFSLSIGKSYKYMDKYVSKDVWERLMVTYKNSSYEEMWKALFECHSLFREASKFVAQKLEYDYPDYDENVIAYIESLNVFSNINDEKR
;
A
#
# COMPACT_ATOMS: atom_id res chain seq x y z
N MET A 1 -0.41 1.93 -12.65
CA MET A 1 0.38 1.13 -11.72
C MET A 1 1.55 1.98 -11.24
N VAL A 2 1.44 2.59 -10.06
CA VAL A 2 2.49 3.49 -9.54
C VAL A 2 3.50 2.72 -8.67
N SER A 3 3.07 1.58 -8.11
CA SER A 3 3.93 0.66 -7.34
C SER A 3 5.15 0.17 -8.11
N THR A 4 5.06 -0.01 -9.43
CA THR A 4 6.21 -0.40 -10.27
C THR A 4 7.33 0.64 -10.29
N TYR A 5 7.01 1.93 -10.13
CA TYR A 5 8.05 2.97 -10.04
C TYR A 5 8.78 2.87 -8.70
N VAL A 6 8.05 2.59 -7.61
CA VAL A 6 8.65 2.34 -6.29
C VAL A 6 9.59 1.14 -6.37
N SER A 7 9.15 0.02 -6.92
CA SER A 7 9.97 -1.20 -7.07
C SER A 7 11.21 -0.97 -7.94
N LYS A 8 11.09 -0.22 -9.04
CA LYS A 8 12.24 0.12 -9.90
C LYS A 8 13.24 1.02 -9.17
N GLY A 9 12.77 2.04 -8.45
CA GLY A 9 13.63 2.90 -7.63
C GLY A 9 14.38 2.10 -6.56
N LEU A 10 13.72 1.13 -5.93
CA LEU A 10 14.35 0.21 -4.99
C LEU A 10 15.45 -0.64 -5.65
N CYS A 11 15.19 -1.22 -6.82
CA CYS A 11 16.19 -1.98 -7.58
C CYS A 11 17.39 -1.12 -8.02
N HIS A 12 17.16 0.15 -8.34
CA HIS A 12 18.20 1.09 -8.77
C HIS A 12 18.94 1.77 -7.61
N LYS A 13 18.62 1.44 -6.36
CA LYS A 13 19.18 2.08 -5.15
C LYS A 13 18.90 3.60 -5.10
N GLU A 14 17.68 3.98 -5.47
CA GLU A 14 17.16 5.35 -5.43
C GLU A 14 16.11 5.48 -4.31
N ILE A 15 16.54 5.38 -3.05
CA ILE A 15 15.64 5.36 -1.88
C ILE A 15 14.70 6.57 -1.80
N LEU A 16 15.20 7.77 -2.10
CA LEU A 16 14.38 8.99 -2.04
C LEU A 16 13.31 9.02 -3.14
N PHE A 17 13.66 8.58 -4.36
CA PHE A 17 12.72 8.48 -5.47
C PHE A 17 11.59 7.50 -5.15
N ALA A 18 11.94 6.32 -4.63
CA ALA A 18 10.95 5.32 -4.25
C ALA A 18 10.07 5.80 -3.06
N ALA A 19 10.66 6.46 -2.06
CA ALA A 19 9.91 7.03 -0.93
C ALA A 19 8.94 8.14 -1.38
N GLU A 20 9.35 9.00 -2.30
CA GLU A 20 8.50 10.03 -2.89
C GLU A 20 7.30 9.42 -3.60
N HIS A 21 7.53 8.42 -4.48
CA HIS A 21 6.46 7.76 -5.20
C HIS A 21 5.50 7.00 -4.29
N LEU A 22 6.03 6.36 -3.24
CA LEU A 22 5.21 5.70 -2.22
C LEU A 22 4.31 6.72 -1.51
N ASN A 23 4.86 7.84 -1.06
CA ASN A 23 4.14 8.84 -0.27
C ASN A 23 3.14 9.68 -1.08
N PHE A 24 3.49 10.09 -2.30
CA PHE A 24 2.65 11.00 -3.09
C PHE A 24 1.67 10.29 -4.02
N HIS A 25 1.87 9.02 -4.32
CA HIS A 25 1.00 8.29 -5.24
C HIS A 25 0.40 7.02 -4.65
N VAL A 26 1.17 6.19 -3.93
CA VAL A 26 0.64 4.94 -3.37
C VAL A 26 -0.22 5.21 -2.14
N HIS A 27 0.30 5.95 -1.16
CA HIS A 27 -0.41 6.26 0.08
C HIS A 27 -1.77 6.96 -0.13
N PRO A 28 -1.93 7.97 -1.01
CA PRO A 28 -3.23 8.62 -1.21
C PRO A 28 -4.29 7.65 -1.73
N ASN A 29 -3.92 6.75 -2.64
CA ASN A 29 -4.84 5.73 -3.15
C ASN A 29 -5.20 4.70 -2.06
N LEU A 30 -4.23 4.29 -1.25
CA LEU A 30 -4.46 3.42 -0.10
C LEU A 30 -5.42 4.05 0.92
N LEU A 31 -5.12 5.27 1.36
CA LEU A 31 -5.95 5.99 2.33
C LEU A 31 -7.37 6.24 1.79
N GLN A 32 -7.51 6.50 0.50
CA GLN A 32 -8.82 6.63 -0.15
C GLN A 32 -9.62 5.32 -0.10
N MET A 33 -9.00 4.18 -0.43
CA MET A 33 -9.66 2.88 -0.40
C MET A 33 -10.05 2.47 1.03
N MET A 34 -9.16 2.71 1.99
CA MET A 34 -9.44 2.54 3.42
C MET A 34 -10.60 3.42 3.86
N ALA A 35 -10.65 4.67 3.39
CA ALA A 35 -11.72 5.58 3.72
C ALA A 35 -13.08 5.12 3.17
N TRP A 36 -13.11 4.55 1.96
CA TRP A 36 -14.32 3.93 1.42
C TRP A 36 -14.77 2.73 2.24
N LYS A 37 -13.84 1.84 2.61
CA LYS A 37 -14.14 0.72 3.50
C LYS A 37 -14.79 1.20 4.81
N THR A 38 -14.16 2.14 5.51
CA THR A 38 -14.69 2.72 6.74
C THR A 38 -16.02 3.44 6.53
N GLY A 39 -16.17 4.15 5.40
CA GLY A 39 -17.43 4.79 5.03
C GLY A 39 -18.57 3.78 4.91
N ILE A 40 -18.36 2.67 4.20
CA ILE A 40 -19.34 1.59 4.07
C ILE A 40 -19.66 0.95 5.42
N GLU A 41 -18.65 0.70 6.27
CA GLU A 41 -18.85 0.11 7.61
C GLU A 41 -19.64 1.04 8.56
N THR A 42 -19.69 2.34 8.27
CA THR A 42 -20.35 3.36 9.11
C THR A 42 -21.53 4.03 8.42
N ASP A 43 -22.04 3.46 7.31
CA ASP A 43 -23.10 4.02 6.47
C ASP A 43 -22.86 5.50 6.11
N PHE A 44 -21.59 5.87 5.89
CA PHE A 44 -21.13 7.21 5.57
C PHE A 44 -21.55 8.29 6.58
N SER A 45 -21.88 7.89 7.81
CA SER A 45 -22.32 8.81 8.88
C SER A 45 -21.19 9.66 9.45
N LEU A 46 -19.93 9.36 9.11
CA LEU A 46 -18.74 9.97 9.70
C LEU A 46 -17.79 10.51 8.62
N SER A 47 -17.14 11.63 8.93
CA SER A 47 -16.04 12.16 8.13
C SER A 47 -14.71 11.76 8.75
N ILE A 48 -13.82 11.18 7.94
CA ILE A 48 -12.47 10.73 8.36
C ILE A 48 -11.51 11.94 8.58
N GLY A 49 -11.98 13.16 8.28
CA GLY A 49 -11.27 14.41 8.52
C GLY A 49 -10.21 14.74 7.46
N LYS A 50 -9.76 16.01 7.46
CA LYS A 50 -8.70 16.48 6.55
C LYS A 50 -7.45 15.62 6.70
N SER A 51 -6.89 15.17 5.58
CA SER A 51 -5.70 14.31 5.54
C SER A 51 -5.84 13.02 6.37
N TYR A 52 -7.05 12.48 6.45
CA TYR A 52 -7.35 11.21 7.13
C TYR A 52 -6.98 11.18 8.62
N LYS A 53 -6.92 12.34 9.28
CA LYS A 53 -6.45 12.51 10.67
C LYS A 53 -7.24 11.75 11.74
N TYR A 54 -8.41 11.20 11.41
CA TYR A 54 -9.23 10.42 12.34
C TYR A 54 -9.34 8.94 11.95
N MET A 55 -8.56 8.48 10.96
CA MET A 55 -8.58 7.10 10.50
C MET A 55 -8.30 6.11 11.64
N ASP A 56 -7.37 6.44 12.53
CA ASP A 56 -6.99 5.67 13.72
C ASP A 56 -8.16 5.34 14.67
N LYS A 57 -9.21 6.17 14.67
CA LYS A 57 -10.40 5.97 15.50
C LYS A 57 -11.42 5.01 14.92
N TYR A 58 -11.34 4.76 13.61
CA TYR A 58 -12.38 4.04 12.87
C TYR A 58 -11.90 2.71 12.30
N VAL A 59 -10.59 2.53 12.15
CA VAL A 59 -10.00 1.23 11.78
C VAL A 59 -9.64 0.44 13.04
N SER A 60 -9.52 -0.89 12.91
CA SER A 60 -9.02 -1.71 14.00
C SER A 60 -7.57 -1.37 14.33
N LYS A 61 -7.16 -1.64 15.57
CA LYS A 61 -5.77 -1.42 16.01
C LYS A 61 -4.76 -2.15 15.11
N ASP A 62 -5.08 -3.38 14.71
CA ASP A 62 -4.25 -4.17 13.79
C ASP A 62 -4.05 -3.47 12.44
N VAL A 63 -5.14 -3.00 11.83
CA VAL A 63 -5.08 -2.28 10.55
C VAL A 63 -4.31 -0.97 10.68
N TRP A 64 -4.45 -0.25 11.80
CA TRP A 64 -3.67 0.95 12.07
C TRP A 64 -2.18 0.66 12.19
N GLU A 65 -1.80 -0.39 12.92
CA GLU A 65 -0.40 -0.80 13.07
C GLU A 65 0.22 -1.19 11.72
N ARG A 66 -0.51 -1.93 10.89
CA ARG A 66 -0.10 -2.28 9.52
C ARG A 66 0.03 -1.03 8.64
N LEU A 67 -0.89 -0.09 8.74
CA LEU A 67 -0.77 1.20 8.03
C LEU A 67 0.48 1.97 8.49
N MET A 68 0.84 1.94 9.77
CA MET A 68 2.07 2.57 10.24
C MET A 68 3.35 1.89 9.73
N VAL A 69 3.29 0.58 9.41
CA VAL A 69 4.41 -0.10 8.74
C VAL A 69 4.66 0.49 7.34
N THR A 70 3.62 0.96 6.64
CA THR A 70 3.78 1.54 5.29
C THR A 70 4.56 2.86 5.28
N TYR A 71 4.67 3.53 6.42
CA TYR A 71 5.45 4.76 6.58
C TYR A 71 6.92 4.52 6.97
N LYS A 72 7.32 3.27 7.22
CA LYS A 72 8.71 2.94 7.53
C LYS A 72 9.52 2.90 6.22
N ASN A 73 10.35 3.92 6.04
CA ASN A 73 11.16 4.09 4.84
C ASN A 73 12.63 4.44 5.16
N SER A 74 13.13 4.03 6.33
CA SER A 74 14.48 4.39 6.77
C SER A 74 15.57 3.50 6.16
N SER A 75 15.19 2.36 5.57
CA SER A 75 16.08 1.46 4.84
C SER A 75 15.39 0.85 3.61
N TYR A 76 16.17 0.25 2.71
CA TYR A 76 15.64 -0.48 1.55
C TYR A 76 14.75 -1.65 1.96
N GLU A 77 15.15 -2.40 3.00
CA GLU A 77 14.37 -3.53 3.51
C GLU A 77 13.02 -3.06 4.06
N GLU A 78 13.03 -2.01 4.88
CA GLU A 78 11.80 -1.43 5.42
C GLU A 78 10.91 -0.90 4.31
N MET A 79 11.47 -0.32 3.26
CA MET A 79 10.68 0.24 2.18
C MET A 79 10.09 -0.84 1.25
N TRP A 80 10.78 -1.96 1.04
CA TRP A 80 10.18 -3.15 0.42
C TRP A 80 9.02 -3.66 1.26
N LYS A 81 9.21 -3.79 2.57
CA LYS A 81 8.15 -4.21 3.49
C LYS A 81 6.97 -3.25 3.48
N ALA A 82 7.22 -1.95 3.47
CA ALA A 82 6.19 -0.91 3.38
C ALA A 82 5.39 -1.01 2.07
N LEU A 83 6.06 -1.27 0.94
CA LEU A 83 5.40 -1.48 -0.33
C LEU A 83 4.49 -2.72 -0.30
N PHE A 84 4.97 -3.85 0.21
CA PHE A 84 4.15 -5.06 0.31
C PHE A 84 2.97 -4.91 1.26
N GLU A 85 3.14 -4.22 2.40
CA GLU A 85 2.03 -3.90 3.29
C GLU A 85 1.00 -2.97 2.64
N CYS A 86 1.44 -1.98 1.84
CA CYS A 86 0.52 -1.16 1.03
C CYS A 86 -0.33 -2.04 0.11
N HIS A 87 0.29 -2.99 -0.58
CA HIS A 87 -0.41 -3.91 -1.48
C HIS A 87 -1.42 -4.78 -0.72
N SER A 88 -1.01 -5.37 0.42
CA SER A 88 -1.90 -6.22 1.22
C SER A 88 -3.13 -5.46 1.73
N LEU A 89 -2.92 -4.29 2.34
CA LEU A 89 -4.01 -3.45 2.84
C LEU A 89 -4.92 -2.97 1.72
N PHE A 90 -4.35 -2.57 0.57
CA PHE A 90 -5.13 -2.13 -0.58
C PHE A 90 -6.00 -3.28 -1.12
N ARG A 91 -5.44 -4.48 -1.26
CA ARG A 91 -6.14 -5.69 -1.70
C ARG A 91 -7.31 -6.02 -0.79
N GLU A 92 -7.08 -6.05 0.52
CA GLU A 92 -8.13 -6.34 1.51
C GLU A 92 -9.26 -5.32 1.46
N ALA A 93 -8.92 -4.03 1.45
CA ALA A 93 -9.91 -2.95 1.41
C ALA A 93 -10.69 -2.91 0.10
N SER A 94 -10.00 -3.07 -1.04
CA SER A 94 -10.64 -3.05 -2.36
C SER A 94 -11.54 -4.25 -2.59
N LYS A 95 -11.16 -5.46 -2.14
CA LYS A 95 -12.04 -6.64 -2.18
C LYS A 95 -13.29 -6.44 -1.34
N PHE A 96 -13.15 -5.88 -0.13
CA PHE A 96 -14.30 -5.57 0.72
C PHE A 96 -15.25 -4.57 0.05
N VAL A 97 -14.71 -3.46 -0.48
CA VAL A 97 -15.50 -2.42 -1.15
C VAL A 97 -16.19 -2.97 -2.38
N ALA A 98 -15.49 -3.73 -3.23
CA ALA A 98 -16.06 -4.35 -4.42
C ALA A 98 -17.21 -5.31 -4.06
N GLN A 99 -17.01 -6.18 -3.07
CA GLN A 99 -18.04 -7.10 -2.60
C GLN A 99 -19.27 -6.37 -2.05
N LYS A 100 -19.08 -5.29 -1.28
CA LYS A 100 -20.18 -4.54 -0.67
C LYS A 100 -20.97 -3.68 -1.67
N LEU A 101 -20.33 -3.24 -2.74
CA LEU A 101 -20.93 -2.42 -3.79
C LEU A 101 -21.34 -3.24 -5.02
N GLU A 102 -21.23 -4.57 -4.97
CA GLU A 102 -21.56 -5.48 -6.07
C GLU A 102 -20.79 -5.20 -7.37
N TYR A 103 -19.53 -4.77 -7.24
CA TYR A 103 -18.62 -4.60 -8.37
C TYR A 103 -17.69 -5.81 -8.53
N ASP A 104 -17.33 -6.11 -9.78
CA ASP A 104 -16.30 -7.11 -10.07
C ASP A 104 -14.94 -6.61 -9.58
N TYR A 105 -14.24 -7.48 -8.83
CA TYR A 105 -12.86 -7.23 -8.45
C TYR A 105 -11.93 -7.62 -9.61
N PRO A 106 -11.26 -6.67 -10.27
CA PRO A 106 -10.44 -7.01 -11.42
C PRO A 106 -9.14 -7.70 -10.97
N ASP A 107 -8.74 -8.73 -11.71
CA ASP A 107 -7.58 -9.57 -11.41
C ASP A 107 -6.23 -8.95 -11.83
N TYR A 108 -6.10 -7.63 -11.63
CA TYR A 108 -4.84 -6.93 -11.93
C TYR A 108 -3.79 -7.20 -10.86
N ASP A 109 -4.20 -7.58 -9.66
CA ASP A 109 -3.35 -7.62 -8.48
C ASP A 109 -2.33 -8.78 -8.54
N GLU A 110 -2.75 -9.96 -8.99
CA GLU A 110 -1.88 -11.14 -9.04
C GLU A 110 -0.66 -10.93 -9.94
N ASN A 111 -0.88 -10.39 -11.14
CA ASN A 111 0.18 -10.14 -12.11
C ASN A 111 1.18 -9.08 -11.62
N VAL A 112 0.69 -8.07 -10.89
CA VAL A 112 1.52 -6.97 -10.39
C VAL A 112 2.35 -7.40 -9.20
N ILE A 113 1.77 -8.14 -8.26
CA ILE A 113 2.53 -8.65 -7.12
C ILE A 113 3.60 -9.64 -7.58
N ALA A 114 3.26 -10.58 -8.46
CA ALA A 114 4.24 -11.54 -8.98
C ALA A 114 5.44 -10.83 -9.65
N TYR A 115 5.18 -9.76 -10.40
CA TYR A 115 6.23 -8.94 -11.00
C TYR A 115 7.10 -8.25 -9.93
N ILE A 116 6.48 -7.61 -8.93
CA ILE A 116 7.20 -6.90 -7.87
C ILE A 116 8.02 -7.87 -6.99
N GLU A 117 7.50 -9.05 -6.70
CA GLU A 117 8.21 -10.11 -5.98
C GLU A 117 9.45 -10.57 -6.76
N SER A 118 9.33 -10.76 -8.07
CA SER A 118 10.47 -11.12 -8.92
C SER A 118 11.59 -10.08 -8.88
N LEU A 119 11.24 -8.80 -8.81
CA LEU A 119 12.20 -7.69 -8.68
C LEU A 119 12.89 -7.65 -7.31
N ASN A 120 12.14 -7.92 -6.24
CA ASN A 120 12.70 -7.98 -4.89
C ASN A 120 13.72 -9.14 -4.76
N VAL A 121 13.38 -10.33 -5.28
CA VAL A 121 14.30 -11.47 -5.31
C VAL A 121 15.57 -11.10 -6.10
N PHE A 122 15.41 -10.46 -7.25
CA PHE A 122 16.55 -10.01 -8.06
C PHE A 122 17.44 -8.98 -7.33
N SER A 123 16.85 -8.02 -6.58
CA SER A 123 17.66 -7.06 -5.84
C SER A 123 18.47 -7.72 -4.71
N ASN A 124 17.87 -8.68 -4.00
CA ASN A 124 18.55 -9.38 -2.91
C ASN A 124 19.73 -10.22 -3.42
N ILE A 125 19.59 -10.88 -4.56
CA ILE A 125 20.68 -11.66 -5.19
C ILE A 125 21.86 -10.76 -5.60
N ASN A 126 21.59 -9.54 -6.07
CA ASN A 126 22.64 -8.61 -6.48
C ASN A 126 23.33 -7.93 -5.30
N ASP A 127 22.65 -7.80 -4.16
CA ASP A 127 23.25 -7.29 -2.93
C ASP A 127 24.21 -8.33 -2.29
N GLU A 128 23.94 -9.64 -2.43
CA GLU A 128 24.83 -10.70 -1.93
C GLU A 128 26.11 -10.90 -2.76
N LYS A 129 26.13 -10.47 -4.01
CA LYS A 129 27.28 -10.65 -4.93
C LYS A 129 28.32 -9.53 -4.87
N ARG A 130 28.17 -8.58 -3.95
CA ARG A 130 29.00 -7.36 -3.85
C ARG A 130 29.69 -7.26 -2.50
#